data_AF-A0A419Z137-F1
#
_entry.id   AF-A0A419Z137-F1
#
_cell.length_a   1.000
_cell.length_b   1.000
_cell.length_c   1.000
_cell.angle_alpha   90.00
_cell.angle_beta   90.00
_cell.angle_gamma   90.00
#
_symmetry.space_group_name_H-M   'P 1'
#
loop_
_entity.id
_entity.type
_entity.pdbx_description
1 polymer ?
#
loop_
_entity_poly.entity_id
_entity_poly.type
_entity_poly.pdbx_seq_one_letter_code
_entity_poly.pdbx_strand_id
1 'polypeptide(L)'
;MAVPFYGSVNTFGTLTEGWGNAGNWIAGGLLSIRRFSLSIPSFYELLPRYSNCCILGRPFEKNRTPYDPIDVVKWNYLNWVPGSITTEQSRKGLANALSAAKKIRDLTLKPYPNSVIVSYLVGSSIETRAQYYAVRGASTVTEYRFRSGDGTVIEGSASAGDTTRAFVSMAQHMKIFDDNAARETLRRLLNDVESPFPKYFGPKEYNVVTNSGKTVTVKSVAFAPHPNVVVAGQQTSLELRVIGDAESEMNDLRLRASVTDDIGAESVLVYSSTLDFSLPKALVGIYKVIIKAPDRVGTLTVTFDIHGLPTLDEQLIVLPHR
;
A
#
# COMPACT_ATOMS: atom_id res chain seq x y z
N MET A 1 -4.92 4.15 -8.55
CA MET A 1 -5.32 2.80 -8.13
C MET A 1 -4.31 1.80 -8.65
N ALA A 2 -3.84 0.87 -7.83
CA ALA A 2 -2.83 -0.15 -8.16
C ALA A 2 -1.59 0.39 -8.93
N VAL A 3 -1.19 1.63 -8.66
CA VAL A 3 -0.10 2.27 -9.41
C VAL A 3 1.21 1.69 -8.92
N PRO A 4 2.06 1.08 -9.76
CA PRO A 4 3.34 0.52 -9.32
C PRO A 4 4.38 1.62 -9.10
N PHE A 5 4.23 2.46 -8.06
CA PHE A 5 5.14 3.58 -7.80
C PHE A 5 6.58 3.14 -7.69
N TYR A 6 6.83 1.94 -7.16
CA TYR A 6 8.16 1.34 -7.01
C TYR A 6 8.41 0.19 -7.99
N GLY A 7 7.64 0.13 -9.08
CA GLY A 7 7.71 -0.93 -10.08
C GLY A 7 7.15 -2.26 -9.59
N SER A 8 7.41 -3.32 -10.35
CA SER A 8 6.94 -4.67 -10.05
C SER A 8 7.93 -5.75 -10.49
N VAL A 9 8.16 -6.76 -9.66
CA VAL A 9 8.93 -7.97 -10.01
C VAL A 9 8.22 -8.79 -11.09
N ASN A 10 6.92 -8.59 -11.32
CA ASN A 10 6.20 -9.29 -12.38
C ASN A 10 6.73 -8.97 -13.79
N THR A 11 7.42 -7.83 -13.97
CA THR A 11 8.16 -7.52 -15.20
C THR A 11 9.18 -8.62 -15.54
N PHE A 12 9.90 -9.12 -14.55
CA PHE A 12 10.81 -10.26 -14.72
C PHE A 12 10.08 -11.58 -14.95
N GLY A 13 8.92 -11.76 -14.33
CA GLY A 13 8.03 -12.89 -14.62
C GLY A 13 7.72 -13.00 -16.12
N THR A 14 7.29 -11.90 -16.75
CA THR A 14 7.05 -11.87 -18.20
C THR A 14 8.33 -12.17 -19.00
N LEU A 15 9.48 -11.66 -18.55
CA LEU A 15 10.75 -11.91 -19.23
C LEU A 15 11.19 -13.38 -19.14
N THR A 16 11.00 -14.03 -17.99
CA THR A 16 11.55 -15.37 -17.73
C THR A 16 10.58 -16.50 -17.96
N GLU A 17 9.28 -16.27 -17.80
CA GLU A 17 8.23 -17.28 -17.94
C GLU A 17 7.24 -16.96 -19.07
N GLY A 18 7.21 -15.72 -19.54
CA GLY A 18 6.28 -15.28 -20.58
C GLY A 18 4.84 -15.17 -20.08
N TRP A 19 3.89 -15.68 -20.86
CA TRP A 19 2.45 -15.66 -20.59
C TRP A 19 1.90 -17.07 -20.27
N GLY A 20 2.76 -17.97 -19.78
CA GLY A 20 2.44 -19.38 -19.56
C GLY A 20 2.51 -20.22 -20.84
N ASN A 21 2.38 -21.54 -20.71
CA ASN A 21 2.70 -22.48 -21.80
C ASN A 21 1.91 -22.22 -23.09
N ALA A 22 0.58 -22.07 -22.99
CA ALA A 22 -0.28 -21.79 -24.15
C ALA A 22 -0.02 -20.40 -24.75
N GLY A 23 0.10 -19.37 -23.91
CA GLY A 23 0.39 -18.00 -24.35
C GLY A 23 1.75 -17.88 -25.03
N ASN A 24 2.75 -18.56 -24.49
CA ASN A 24 4.09 -18.63 -25.08
C ASN A 24 4.05 -19.28 -26.45
N TRP A 25 3.32 -20.38 -26.62
CA TRP A 25 3.20 -21.05 -27.92
C TRP A 25 2.57 -20.13 -28.99
N ILE A 26 1.46 -19.46 -28.65
CA ILE A 26 0.77 -18.53 -29.56
C ILE A 26 1.65 -17.34 -29.91
N ALA A 27 2.44 -16.83 -28.96
CA ALA A 27 3.33 -15.69 -29.15
C ALA A 27 4.63 -16.03 -29.91
N GLY A 28 4.81 -17.26 -30.41
CA GLY A 28 6.04 -17.69 -31.09
C GLY A 28 7.20 -17.98 -30.15
N GLY A 29 6.91 -18.39 -28.92
CA GLY A 29 7.85 -18.82 -27.88
C GLY A 29 8.32 -17.70 -26.94
N LEU A 30 8.99 -18.11 -25.86
CA LEU A 30 9.51 -17.22 -24.83
C LEU A 30 10.51 -16.17 -25.36
N LEU A 31 11.33 -16.53 -26.36
CA LEU A 31 12.28 -15.59 -26.97
C LEU A 31 11.57 -14.43 -27.68
N SER A 32 10.42 -14.69 -28.31
CA SER A 32 9.61 -13.67 -28.96
C SER A 32 9.01 -12.70 -27.94
N ILE A 33 8.48 -13.23 -26.83
CA ILE A 33 7.99 -12.42 -25.71
C ILE A 33 9.11 -11.58 -25.09
N ARG A 34 10.32 -12.13 -24.93
CA ARG A 34 11.48 -11.36 -24.44
C ARG A 34 11.85 -10.21 -25.37
N ARG A 35 11.94 -10.47 -26.68
CA ARG A 35 12.24 -9.43 -27.68
C ARG A 35 11.20 -8.33 -27.64
N PHE A 36 9.92 -8.71 -27.60
CA PHE A 36 8.81 -7.76 -27.48
C PHE A 36 8.90 -6.94 -26.19
N SER A 37 9.04 -7.59 -25.04
CA SER A 37 9.12 -6.92 -23.73
C SER A 37 10.28 -5.92 -23.69
N LEU A 38 11.46 -6.31 -24.16
CA LEU A 38 12.65 -5.45 -24.23
C LEU A 38 12.58 -4.38 -25.33
N SER A 39 11.59 -4.42 -26.22
CA SER A 39 11.37 -3.36 -27.22
C SER A 39 10.50 -2.23 -26.71
N ILE A 40 9.82 -2.40 -25.57
CA ILE A 40 8.85 -1.44 -25.05
C ILE A 40 9.47 -0.62 -23.92
N PRO A 41 9.46 0.73 -24.00
CA PRO A 41 10.02 1.59 -22.95
C PRO A 41 9.42 1.33 -21.56
N SER A 42 8.10 1.13 -21.48
CA SER A 42 7.40 0.93 -20.20
C SER A 42 7.86 -0.31 -19.43
N PHE A 43 8.42 -1.31 -20.10
CA PHE A 43 9.04 -2.45 -19.42
C PHE A 43 10.17 -2.00 -18.49
N TYR A 44 11.04 -1.10 -18.98
CA TYR A 44 12.17 -0.57 -18.22
C TYR A 44 11.73 0.38 -17.12
N GLU A 45 10.71 1.18 -17.38
CA GLU A 45 10.13 2.13 -16.41
C GLU A 45 9.49 1.41 -15.22
N LEU A 46 8.93 0.22 -15.44
CA LEU A 46 8.25 -0.59 -14.44
C LEU A 46 9.15 -1.59 -13.71
N LEU A 47 10.45 -1.63 -14.02
CA LEU A 47 11.39 -2.44 -13.26
C LEU A 47 11.26 -2.10 -11.75
N PRO A 48 11.39 -3.08 -10.84
CA PRO A 48 11.25 -2.83 -9.41
C PRO A 48 12.41 -1.99 -8.88
N ARG A 49 12.15 -1.16 -7.87
CA ARG A 49 13.17 -0.34 -7.18
C ARG A 49 13.17 -0.46 -5.65
N TYR A 50 12.23 -1.22 -5.08
CA TYR A 50 12.21 -1.44 -3.64
C TYR A 50 13.40 -2.27 -3.17
N SER A 51 13.84 -2.01 -1.94
CA SER A 51 14.99 -2.68 -1.35
C SER A 51 14.82 -4.19 -1.36
N ASN A 52 15.90 -4.91 -1.69
CA ASN A 52 15.95 -6.37 -1.77
C ASN A 52 15.10 -7.02 -2.88
N CYS A 53 14.64 -6.31 -3.92
CA CYS A 53 13.88 -6.96 -5.00
C CYS A 53 14.67 -8.07 -5.72
N CYS A 54 15.96 -7.83 -5.93
CA CYS A 54 16.68 -8.46 -7.01
C CYS A 54 18.01 -8.95 -6.47
N ILE A 55 18.18 -10.27 -6.43
CA ILE A 55 19.33 -10.91 -5.80
C ILE A 55 20.03 -11.83 -6.78
N LEU A 56 21.35 -11.63 -6.93
CA LEU A 56 22.23 -12.59 -7.58
C LEU A 56 22.69 -13.64 -6.56
N GLY A 57 22.46 -14.91 -6.87
CA GLY A 57 22.71 -16.06 -5.99
C GLY A 57 21.44 -16.84 -5.68
N ARG A 58 21.55 -17.89 -4.86
CA ARG A 58 20.39 -18.67 -4.41
C ARG A 58 19.87 -18.19 -3.05
N PRO A 59 18.61 -18.51 -2.71
CA PRO A 59 18.11 -18.34 -1.34
C PRO A 59 19.05 -18.99 -0.33
N PHE A 60 19.19 -18.36 0.84
CA PHE A 60 20.00 -18.85 1.97
C PHE A 60 21.53 -18.96 1.75
N GLU A 61 22.05 -18.68 0.55
CA GLU A 61 23.49 -18.59 0.33
C GLU A 61 24.10 -17.35 1.01
N LYS A 62 25.32 -17.51 1.52
CA LYS A 62 26.10 -16.42 2.15
C LYS A 62 26.56 -15.35 1.13
N ASN A 63 26.85 -15.76 -0.11
CA ASN A 63 27.45 -14.89 -1.14
C ASN A 63 26.41 -14.21 -2.05
N ARG A 64 25.19 -14.01 -1.54
CA ARG A 64 24.12 -13.36 -2.31
C ARG A 64 24.36 -11.86 -2.43
N THR A 65 24.17 -11.32 -3.63
CA THR A 65 24.43 -9.91 -3.93
C THR A 65 23.14 -9.23 -4.40
N PRO A 66 22.54 -8.35 -3.58
CA PRO A 66 21.47 -7.47 -4.03
C PRO A 66 21.97 -6.56 -5.16
N TYR A 67 21.10 -6.23 -6.11
CA TYR A 67 21.44 -5.31 -7.17
C TYR A 67 20.24 -4.48 -7.63
N ASP A 68 20.50 -3.30 -8.21
CA ASP A 68 19.46 -2.51 -8.87
C ASP A 68 19.25 -3.04 -10.29
N PRO A 69 18.04 -3.47 -10.66
CA PRO A 69 17.75 -3.94 -12.01
C PRO A 69 17.93 -2.88 -13.10
N ILE A 70 18.15 -1.60 -12.76
CA ILE A 70 18.48 -0.58 -13.76
C ILE A 70 19.97 -0.51 -14.09
N ASP A 71 20.81 -1.19 -13.32
CA ASP A 71 22.25 -1.28 -13.57
C ASP A 71 22.52 -2.22 -14.75
N VAL A 72 22.82 -1.63 -15.91
CA VAL A 72 23.13 -2.36 -17.15
C VAL A 72 24.27 -3.36 -17.00
N VAL A 73 25.22 -3.14 -16.08
CA VAL A 73 26.34 -4.07 -15.86
C VAL A 73 25.84 -5.39 -15.31
N LYS A 74 24.80 -5.35 -14.46
CA LYS A 74 24.22 -6.53 -13.82
C LYS A 74 23.45 -7.40 -14.81
N TRP A 75 22.90 -6.81 -15.87
CA TRP A 75 22.25 -7.56 -16.94
C TRP A 75 23.21 -8.49 -17.67
N ASN A 76 24.52 -8.15 -17.74
CA ASN A 76 25.53 -9.03 -18.34
C ASN A 76 25.80 -10.30 -17.51
N TYR A 77 25.35 -10.33 -16.26
CA TYR A 77 25.47 -11.52 -15.41
C TYR A 77 24.33 -12.52 -15.65
N LEU A 78 23.32 -12.16 -16.43
CA LEU A 78 22.12 -12.96 -16.68
C LEU A 78 21.94 -13.20 -18.18
N ASN A 79 21.37 -14.35 -18.53
CA ASN A 79 21.11 -14.70 -19.94
C ASN A 79 19.67 -14.37 -20.33
N TRP A 80 19.22 -13.16 -19.97
CA TRP A 80 17.85 -12.69 -20.21
C TRP A 80 17.71 -11.92 -21.51
N VAL A 81 18.80 -11.29 -21.98
CA VAL A 81 18.86 -10.61 -23.26
C VAL A 81 19.03 -11.67 -24.36
N PRO A 82 18.08 -11.81 -25.30
CA PRO A 82 18.19 -12.76 -26.40
C PRO A 82 19.49 -12.55 -27.20
N GLY A 83 20.07 -13.63 -27.72
CA GLY A 83 21.31 -13.58 -28.53
C GLY A 83 21.22 -12.64 -29.75
N SER A 84 20.03 -12.39 -30.28
CA SER A 84 19.80 -11.40 -31.37
C SER A 84 19.94 -9.94 -30.93
N ILE A 85 20.04 -9.67 -29.62
CA ILE A 85 20.13 -8.34 -28.99
C ILE A 85 21.53 -8.14 -28.36
N THR A 86 22.50 -9.01 -28.66
CA THR A 86 23.87 -8.92 -28.11
C THR A 86 24.84 -8.10 -28.99
N THR A 87 24.36 -7.60 -30.14
CA THR A 87 25.14 -6.66 -30.98
C THR A 87 25.52 -5.42 -30.17
N GLU A 88 26.59 -4.73 -30.57
CA GLU A 88 27.00 -3.48 -29.93
C GLU A 88 25.88 -2.43 -29.95
N GLN A 89 25.19 -2.30 -31.08
CA GLN A 89 24.08 -1.37 -31.24
C GLN A 89 22.91 -1.71 -30.30
N SER A 90 22.55 -2.99 -30.19
CA SER A 90 21.49 -3.44 -29.28
C SER A 90 21.86 -3.25 -27.81
N ARG A 91 23.13 -3.48 -27.43
CA ARG A 91 23.63 -3.19 -26.08
C ARG A 91 23.59 -1.69 -25.75
N LYS A 92 23.94 -0.84 -26.71
CA LYS A 92 23.79 0.62 -26.58
C LYS A 92 22.33 1.03 -26.43
N GLY A 93 21.43 0.40 -27.20
CA GLY A 93 19.98 0.60 -27.09
C GLY A 93 19.44 0.26 -25.69
N LEU A 94 19.82 -0.90 -25.16
CA LEU A 94 19.47 -1.32 -23.80
C LEU A 94 19.99 -0.32 -22.75
N ALA A 95 21.27 0.07 -22.84
CA ALA A 95 21.86 1.04 -21.92
C ALA A 95 21.13 2.39 -21.96
N ASN A 96 20.75 2.86 -23.15
CA ASN A 96 19.96 4.08 -23.32
C ASN A 96 18.57 3.94 -22.70
N ALA A 97 17.89 2.82 -22.92
CA ALA A 97 16.55 2.58 -22.35
C ALA A 97 16.58 2.54 -20.81
N LEU A 98 17.55 1.84 -20.22
CA LEU A 98 17.76 1.83 -18.77
C LEU A 98 18.11 3.21 -18.22
N SER A 99 18.95 3.97 -18.93
CA SER A 99 19.27 5.35 -18.56
C SER A 99 18.04 6.27 -18.59
N ALA A 100 17.18 6.13 -19.60
CA ALA A 100 15.93 6.89 -19.69
C ALA A 100 14.97 6.53 -18.56
N ALA A 101 14.79 5.22 -18.30
CA ALA A 101 13.96 4.74 -17.20
C ALA A 101 14.49 5.24 -15.84
N LYS A 102 15.80 5.38 -15.66
CA LYS A 102 16.39 5.93 -14.44
C LYS A 102 15.97 7.39 -14.24
N LYS A 103 16.05 8.21 -15.31
CA LYS A 103 15.60 9.61 -15.25
C LYS A 103 14.12 9.72 -14.89
N ILE A 104 13.27 8.87 -15.46
CA ILE A 104 11.83 8.84 -15.15
C ILE A 104 11.61 8.43 -13.68
N ARG A 105 12.30 7.39 -13.21
CA ARG A 105 12.26 6.98 -11.79
C ARG A 105 12.64 8.13 -10.86
N ASP A 106 13.68 8.88 -11.17
CA ASP A 106 14.14 9.99 -10.34
C ASP A 106 13.09 11.11 -10.28
N LEU A 107 12.32 11.33 -11.36
CA LEU A 107 11.21 12.29 -11.36
C LEU A 107 10.04 11.84 -10.48
N THR A 108 9.74 10.53 -10.44
CA THR A 108 8.63 10.01 -9.61
C THR A 108 8.93 9.94 -8.12
N LEU A 109 10.17 10.24 -7.70
CA LEU A 109 10.55 10.36 -6.28
C LEU A 109 10.27 11.76 -5.72
N LYS A 110 9.95 12.73 -6.57
CA LYS A 110 9.61 14.07 -6.10
C LYS A 110 8.27 14.00 -5.35
N PRO A 111 8.18 14.60 -4.14
CA PRO A 111 6.92 14.66 -3.44
C PRO A 111 5.89 15.41 -4.27
N TYR A 112 4.62 15.03 -4.13
CA TYR A 112 3.52 15.79 -4.69
C TYR A 112 3.50 17.21 -4.08
N PRO A 113 3.01 18.22 -4.84
CA PRO A 113 2.78 19.54 -4.27
C PRO A 113 1.84 19.45 -3.05
N ASN A 114 2.05 20.30 -2.04
CA ASN A 114 1.24 20.30 -0.80
C ASN A 114 -0.26 20.52 -1.04
N SER A 115 -0.64 21.09 -2.18
CA SER A 115 -2.04 21.30 -2.57
C SER A 115 -2.72 20.05 -3.14
N VAL A 116 -1.98 18.97 -3.37
CA VAL A 116 -2.50 17.73 -3.96
C VAL A 116 -2.77 16.73 -2.85
N ILE A 117 -4.05 16.40 -2.67
CA ILE A 117 -4.46 15.29 -1.82
C ILE A 117 -4.28 14.01 -2.63
N VAL A 118 -3.46 13.09 -2.10
CA VAL A 118 -3.17 11.81 -2.74
C VAL A 118 -3.87 10.69 -2.00
N SER A 119 -4.56 9.85 -2.78
CA SER A 119 -5.34 8.74 -2.29
C SER A 119 -4.86 7.44 -2.91
N TYR A 120 -4.44 6.49 -2.08
CA TYR A 120 -3.97 5.19 -2.54
C TYR A 120 -5.09 4.17 -2.45
N LEU A 121 -5.27 3.41 -3.52
CA LEU A 121 -6.15 2.27 -3.57
C LEU A 121 -5.32 1.12 -4.10
N VAL A 122 -5.08 0.13 -3.26
CA VAL A 122 -4.05 -0.90 -3.41
C VAL A 122 -4.67 -2.27 -3.22
N GLY A 123 -4.16 -3.30 -3.89
CA GLY A 123 -4.47 -4.67 -3.47
C GLY A 123 -3.56 -5.11 -2.34
N SER A 124 -4.09 -5.91 -1.42
CA SER A 124 -3.31 -6.48 -0.30
C SER A 124 -3.55 -7.99 -0.07
N SER A 125 -4.66 -8.56 -0.57
CA SER A 125 -5.05 -9.93 -0.23
C SER A 125 -4.49 -11.03 -1.14
N ILE A 126 -3.61 -10.69 -2.09
CA ILE A 126 -3.11 -11.64 -3.09
C ILE A 126 -1.59 -11.75 -3.02
N GLU A 127 -1.10 -12.99 -2.94
CA GLU A 127 0.34 -13.27 -3.00
C GLU A 127 0.93 -12.71 -4.30
N THR A 128 1.88 -11.80 -4.15
CA THR A 128 2.45 -11.04 -5.24
C THR A 128 3.96 -11.12 -5.19
N ARG A 129 4.59 -11.34 -6.35
CA ARG A 129 6.04 -11.44 -6.47
C ARG A 129 6.68 -10.14 -5.97
N ALA A 130 7.50 -10.26 -4.93
CA ALA A 130 8.12 -9.15 -4.23
C ALA A 130 9.65 -9.19 -4.31
N GLN A 131 10.22 -10.36 -4.60
CA GLN A 131 11.65 -10.52 -4.75
C GLN A 131 11.93 -11.72 -5.64
N TYR A 132 13.06 -11.71 -6.34
CA TYR A 132 13.56 -12.88 -7.04
C TYR A 132 15.05 -13.13 -6.77
N TYR A 133 15.41 -14.39 -7.00
CA TYR A 133 16.77 -14.90 -6.96
C TYR A 133 17.14 -15.42 -8.35
N ALA A 134 18.32 -15.05 -8.85
CA ALA A 134 18.85 -15.58 -10.10
C ALA A 134 20.35 -15.88 -9.96
N VAL A 135 20.78 -17.02 -10.48
CA VAL A 135 22.21 -17.35 -10.54
C VAL A 135 22.85 -16.78 -11.80
N ARG A 136 24.17 -16.60 -11.78
CA ARG A 136 24.93 -16.07 -12.92
C ARG A 136 24.74 -16.99 -14.14
N GLY A 137 24.46 -16.39 -15.30
CA GLY A 137 24.18 -17.11 -16.55
C GLY A 137 22.77 -17.69 -16.63
N ALA A 138 21.91 -17.52 -15.62
CA ALA A 138 20.56 -18.05 -15.67
C ALA A 138 19.74 -17.39 -16.77
N SER A 139 19.01 -18.20 -17.53
CA SER A 139 18.01 -17.72 -18.48
C SER A 139 16.66 -17.50 -17.82
N THR A 140 16.45 -17.95 -16.59
CA THR A 140 15.19 -17.80 -15.83
C THR A 140 15.46 -17.36 -14.40
N VAL A 141 14.41 -16.93 -13.69
CA VAL A 141 14.46 -16.75 -12.23
C VAL A 141 14.57 -18.13 -11.58
N THR A 142 15.41 -18.24 -10.56
CA THR A 142 15.58 -19.46 -9.75
C THR A 142 14.48 -19.61 -8.72
N GLU A 143 14.11 -18.52 -8.04
CA GLU A 143 13.04 -18.52 -7.03
C GLU A 143 12.44 -17.12 -6.89
N TYR A 144 11.14 -17.05 -6.57
CA TYR A 144 10.48 -15.83 -6.11
C TYR A 144 10.14 -15.89 -4.63
N ARG A 145 10.13 -14.73 -3.98
CA ARG A 145 9.47 -14.51 -2.70
C ARG A 145 8.27 -13.61 -2.89
N PHE A 146 7.23 -13.89 -2.14
CA PHE A 146 5.93 -13.26 -2.27
C PHE A 146 5.64 -12.36 -1.06
N ARG A 147 4.84 -11.33 -1.29
CA ARG A 147 4.25 -10.46 -0.27
C ARG A 147 2.82 -10.11 -0.66
N SER A 148 2.08 -9.51 0.26
CA SER A 148 0.76 -8.93 0.01
C SER A 148 0.77 -7.94 -1.16
N GLY A 149 -0.27 -8.02 -1.99
CA GLY A 149 -0.47 -7.20 -3.19
C GLY A 149 -1.75 -7.57 -3.94
N ASP A 150 -1.79 -7.29 -5.24
CA ASP A 150 -2.91 -7.58 -6.15
C ASP A 150 -2.62 -8.70 -7.19
N GLY A 151 -1.55 -9.47 -6.97
CA GLY A 151 -1.03 -10.49 -7.88
C GLY A 151 -0.04 -9.95 -8.92
N THR A 152 0.05 -8.64 -9.12
CA THR A 152 1.02 -7.99 -10.01
C THR A 152 1.90 -6.99 -9.28
N VAL A 153 1.32 -6.10 -8.47
CA VAL A 153 1.99 -5.03 -7.74
C VAL A 153 1.87 -5.30 -6.25
N ILE A 154 3.02 -5.31 -5.55
CA ILE A 154 3.03 -5.45 -4.09
C ILE A 154 2.43 -4.22 -3.45
N GLU A 155 1.77 -4.40 -2.31
CA GLU A 155 1.06 -3.33 -1.60
C GLU A 155 1.94 -2.10 -1.33
N GLY A 156 3.15 -2.32 -0.83
CA GLY A 156 4.10 -1.23 -0.56
C GLY A 156 4.58 -0.47 -1.81
N SER A 157 4.54 -1.09 -2.99
CA SER A 157 4.78 -0.39 -4.26
C SER A 157 3.54 0.40 -4.68
N ALA A 158 2.34 -0.17 -4.47
CA ALA A 158 1.08 0.45 -4.81
C ALA A 158 0.73 1.67 -3.93
N SER A 159 1.24 1.71 -2.69
CA SER A 159 1.01 2.77 -1.71
C SER A 159 2.11 3.83 -1.65
N ALA A 160 3.08 3.80 -2.59
CA ALA A 160 4.28 4.62 -2.53
C ALA A 160 5.04 4.50 -1.19
N GLY A 161 4.98 3.32 -0.54
CA GLY A 161 5.61 3.04 0.74
C GLY A 161 4.79 3.40 1.97
N ASP A 162 3.63 4.04 1.82
CA ASP A 162 2.73 4.40 2.91
C ASP A 162 1.44 3.59 2.87
N THR A 163 1.51 2.34 3.35
CA THR A 163 0.35 1.45 3.42
C THR A 163 -0.70 1.91 4.43
N THR A 164 -0.34 2.78 5.38
CA THR A 164 -1.28 3.27 6.41
C THR A 164 -2.36 4.20 5.84
N ARG A 165 -2.06 4.83 4.70
CA ARG A 165 -2.97 5.71 3.96
C ARG A 165 -3.61 5.02 2.76
N ALA A 166 -3.62 3.69 2.70
CA ALA A 166 -4.11 2.97 1.53
C ALA A 166 -5.48 2.33 1.77
N PHE A 167 -6.40 2.51 0.83
CA PHE A 167 -7.61 1.72 0.74
C PHE A 167 -7.29 0.37 0.13
N VAL A 168 -7.72 -0.68 0.80
CA VAL A 168 -7.46 -2.05 0.37
C VAL A 168 -8.59 -2.54 -0.53
N SER A 169 -8.21 -3.00 -1.72
CA SER A 169 -9.03 -3.85 -2.58
C SER A 169 -8.60 -5.30 -2.42
N MET A 170 -9.55 -6.22 -2.53
CA MET A 170 -9.27 -7.66 -2.52
C MET A 170 -9.17 -8.26 -3.94
N ALA A 171 -9.35 -7.43 -4.97
CA ALA A 171 -9.34 -7.87 -6.34
C ALA A 171 -7.93 -8.04 -6.91
N GLN A 172 -7.83 -8.88 -7.94
CA GLN A 172 -6.64 -8.97 -8.78
C GLN A 172 -6.37 -7.65 -9.50
N HIS A 173 -5.11 -7.40 -9.86
CA HIS A 173 -4.65 -6.18 -10.53
C HIS A 173 -5.56 -5.76 -11.70
N MET A 174 -5.86 -6.70 -12.60
CA MET A 174 -6.68 -6.44 -13.79
C MET A 174 -8.18 -6.23 -13.49
N LYS A 175 -8.61 -6.53 -12.26
CA LYS A 175 -9.99 -6.47 -11.78
C LYS A 175 -10.21 -5.40 -10.72
N ILE A 176 -9.20 -4.59 -10.42
CA ILE A 176 -9.31 -3.58 -9.36
C ILE A 176 -10.40 -2.52 -9.63
N PHE A 177 -10.72 -2.26 -10.90
CA PHE A 177 -11.82 -1.36 -11.27
C PHE A 177 -13.20 -2.01 -11.21
N ASP A 178 -13.26 -3.35 -11.25
CA ASP A 178 -14.50 -4.12 -11.14
C ASP A 178 -14.85 -4.40 -9.65
N ASP A 179 -13.94 -4.11 -8.73
CA ASP A 179 -14.12 -4.33 -7.30
C ASP A 179 -15.13 -3.33 -6.70
N ASN A 180 -16.17 -3.86 -6.06
CA ASN A 180 -17.23 -3.03 -5.46
C ASN A 180 -16.67 -2.12 -4.37
N ALA A 181 -15.74 -2.60 -3.55
CA ALA A 181 -15.12 -1.78 -2.50
C ALA A 181 -14.31 -0.64 -3.12
N ALA A 182 -13.50 -0.93 -4.14
CA ALA A 182 -12.73 0.09 -4.85
C ALA A 182 -13.63 1.16 -5.50
N ARG A 183 -14.71 0.75 -6.17
CA ARG A 183 -15.68 1.66 -6.79
C ARG A 183 -16.41 2.51 -5.77
N GLU A 184 -16.77 1.94 -4.62
CA GLU A 184 -17.40 2.65 -3.53
C GLU A 184 -16.44 3.68 -2.90
N THR A 185 -15.18 3.32 -2.68
CA THR A 185 -14.14 4.27 -2.24
C THR A 185 -13.99 5.43 -3.23
N LEU A 186 -13.90 5.14 -4.54
CA LEU A 186 -13.86 6.19 -5.56
C LEU A 186 -15.11 7.09 -5.51
N ARG A 187 -16.30 6.49 -5.37
CA ARG A 187 -17.56 7.21 -5.26
C ARG A 187 -17.56 8.16 -4.06
N ARG A 188 -17.03 7.72 -2.91
CA ARG A 188 -16.89 8.55 -1.70
C ARG A 188 -15.90 9.70 -1.92
N LEU A 189 -14.74 9.41 -2.50
CA LEU A 189 -13.71 10.41 -2.81
C LEU A 189 -14.19 11.50 -3.79
N LEU A 190 -15.00 11.12 -4.79
CA LEU A 190 -15.43 12.04 -5.86
C LEU A 190 -16.69 12.85 -5.51
N ASN A 191 -17.55 12.33 -4.65
CA ASN A 191 -18.82 13.00 -4.30
C ASN A 191 -18.70 13.96 -3.11
N ASP A 192 -17.47 14.30 -2.67
CA ASP A 192 -17.23 15.17 -1.51
C ASP A 192 -17.96 14.70 -0.23
N VAL A 193 -18.33 13.42 -0.17
CA VAL A 193 -18.77 12.78 1.06
C VAL A 193 -17.51 12.61 1.89
N GLU A 194 -17.17 13.66 2.65
CA GLU A 194 -16.10 13.75 3.63
C GLU A 194 -15.03 12.66 3.46
N SER A 195 -14.07 12.91 2.58
CA SER A 195 -12.82 12.16 2.37
C SER A 195 -12.67 10.88 3.24
N PRO A 196 -12.70 9.65 2.68
CA PRO A 196 -12.55 8.39 3.43
C PRO A 196 -11.17 8.15 4.05
N PHE A 197 -10.25 9.14 3.96
CA PHE A 197 -9.06 9.16 4.81
C PHE A 197 -9.47 9.44 6.25
N PRO A 198 -8.63 9.12 7.26
CA PRO A 198 -8.74 9.78 8.55
C PRO A 198 -9.03 11.26 8.28
N LYS A 199 -10.09 11.84 8.85
CA LYS A 199 -10.27 13.29 8.85
C LYS A 199 -9.04 13.87 9.55
N TYR A 200 -7.99 14.13 8.78
CA TYR A 200 -6.77 14.76 9.24
C TYR A 200 -7.14 16.21 9.47
N PHE A 201 -7.51 16.54 10.70
CA PHE A 201 -7.54 17.93 11.11
C PHE A 201 -6.08 18.40 11.22
N GLY A 202 -5.61 19.12 10.20
CA GLY A 202 -4.38 19.92 10.27
C GLY A 202 -4.67 21.36 9.80
N PRO A 203 -3.79 22.35 10.03
CA PRO A 203 -2.81 22.50 11.11
C PRO A 203 -3.36 23.49 12.15
N LYS A 204 -4.62 23.34 12.57
CA LYS A 204 -5.14 24.11 13.70
C LYS A 204 -4.77 23.36 14.96
N GLU A 205 -3.96 23.99 15.80
CA GLU A 205 -3.77 23.54 17.17
C GLU A 205 -5.09 23.66 17.91
N TYR A 206 -5.56 22.56 18.50
CA TYR A 206 -6.74 22.56 19.34
C TYR A 206 -6.33 22.47 20.79
N ASN A 207 -6.85 23.38 21.61
CA ASN A 207 -6.69 23.32 23.06
C ASN A 207 -7.83 22.46 23.63
N VAL A 208 -7.49 21.29 24.13
CA VAL A 208 -8.43 20.29 24.64
C VAL A 208 -8.27 20.17 26.16
N VAL A 209 -9.38 20.03 26.88
CA VAL A 209 -9.38 19.80 28.34
C VAL A 209 -9.44 18.29 28.62
N THR A 210 -8.46 17.78 29.35
CA THR A 210 -8.36 16.36 29.76
C THR A 210 -9.37 16.01 30.86
N ASN A 211 -9.49 14.73 31.23
CA ASN A 211 -10.31 14.34 32.40
C ASN A 211 -9.76 14.96 33.68
N SER A 212 -8.43 15.04 33.81
CA SER A 212 -7.72 15.68 34.92
C SER A 212 -7.89 17.21 35.00
N GLY A 213 -8.53 17.84 34.00
CA GLY A 213 -8.78 19.28 33.95
C GLY A 213 -7.61 20.09 33.41
N LYS A 214 -6.54 19.44 32.92
CA LYS A 214 -5.43 20.11 32.26
C LYS A 214 -5.80 20.48 30.82
N THR A 215 -5.22 21.55 30.32
CA THR A 215 -5.33 21.91 28.90
C THR A 215 -4.12 21.34 28.16
N VAL A 216 -4.37 20.64 27.06
CA VAL A 216 -3.34 20.06 26.19
C VAL A 216 -3.54 20.50 24.74
N THR A 217 -2.43 20.63 24.01
CA THR A 217 -2.44 21.02 22.60
C THR A 217 -2.47 19.78 21.72
N VAL A 218 -3.58 19.59 21.01
CA VAL A 218 -3.72 18.55 19.98
C VAL A 218 -3.35 19.15 18.64
N LYS A 219 -2.35 18.56 17.98
CA LYS A 219 -1.82 19.01 16.68
C LYS A 219 -2.50 18.32 15.50
N SER A 220 -2.86 17.06 15.69
CA SER A 220 -3.59 16.29 14.69
C SER A 220 -4.32 15.12 15.31
N VAL A 221 -5.44 14.74 14.71
CA VAL A 221 -6.14 13.49 15.00
C VAL A 221 -6.23 12.65 13.74
N ALA A 222 -5.96 11.36 13.88
CA ALA A 222 -6.07 10.38 12.83
C ALA A 222 -6.87 9.19 13.35
N PHE A 223 -7.99 8.90 12.70
CA PHE A 223 -8.71 7.67 12.89
C PHE A 223 -8.45 6.74 11.71
N ALA A 224 -7.99 5.52 11.98
CA ALA A 224 -7.78 4.51 10.94
C ALA A 224 -8.50 3.22 11.37
N PRO A 225 -9.70 2.95 10.83
CA PRO A 225 -10.36 1.70 11.14
C PRO A 225 -9.59 0.57 10.46
N HIS A 226 -8.94 -0.29 11.24
CA HIS A 226 -8.26 -1.46 10.72
C HIS A 226 -8.72 -2.72 11.45
N PRO A 227 -9.46 -3.62 10.79
CA PRO A 227 -9.99 -3.52 9.41
C PRO A 227 -11.18 -2.54 9.26
N ASN A 228 -11.34 -1.95 8.07
CA ASN A 228 -12.51 -1.14 7.67
C ASN A 228 -13.69 -1.99 7.16
N VAL A 229 -13.49 -3.30 7.08
CA VAL A 229 -14.47 -4.31 6.71
C VAL A 229 -14.49 -5.37 7.79
N VAL A 230 -15.66 -5.68 8.32
CA VAL A 230 -15.86 -6.66 9.39
C VAL A 230 -16.85 -7.74 8.94
N VAL A 231 -16.70 -8.96 9.44
CA VAL A 231 -17.70 -10.02 9.20
C VAL A 231 -18.84 -9.89 10.22
N ALA A 232 -20.06 -10.21 9.81
CA ALA A 232 -21.23 -10.24 10.68
C ALA A 232 -20.94 -11.07 11.94
N GLY A 233 -21.26 -10.52 13.11
CA GLY A 233 -21.00 -11.13 14.42
C GLY A 233 -19.55 -11.08 14.92
N GLN A 234 -18.59 -10.67 14.07
CA GLN A 234 -17.17 -10.61 14.43
C GLN A 234 -16.88 -9.45 15.38
N GLN A 235 -16.01 -9.68 16.37
CA GLN A 235 -15.40 -8.60 17.13
C GLN A 235 -14.21 -8.01 16.39
N THR A 236 -14.13 -6.68 16.32
CA THR A 236 -12.96 -5.97 15.81
C THR A 236 -12.53 -4.89 16.78
N SER A 237 -11.27 -4.47 16.67
CA SER A 237 -10.78 -3.30 17.39
C SER A 237 -10.54 -2.15 16.43
N LEU A 238 -10.95 -0.95 16.83
CA LEU A 238 -10.66 0.27 16.11
C LEU A 238 -9.69 1.11 16.93
N GLU A 239 -8.84 1.84 16.24
CA GLU A 239 -7.80 2.65 16.85
C GLU A 239 -7.91 4.11 16.41
N LEU A 240 -8.11 4.99 17.39
CA LEU A 240 -8.02 6.42 17.22
C LEU A 240 -6.66 6.89 17.73
N ARG A 241 -5.90 7.57 16.87
CA ARG A 241 -4.59 8.14 17.20
C ARG A 241 -4.71 9.65 17.31
N VAL A 242 -4.32 10.19 18.45
CA VAL A 242 -4.26 11.64 18.70
C VAL A 242 -2.82 12.03 18.91
N ILE A 243 -2.34 13.03 18.16
CA ILE A 243 -0.97 13.50 18.24
C ILE A 243 -0.96 14.89 18.85
N GLY A 244 -0.18 15.06 19.91
CA GLY A 244 0.04 16.34 20.59
C GLY A 244 1.52 16.58 20.90
N ASP A 245 1.77 17.59 21.72
CA ASP A 245 3.12 17.91 22.19
C ASP A 245 3.69 16.81 23.11
N ALA A 246 5.02 16.66 23.11
CA ALA A 246 5.74 15.64 23.87
C ALA A 246 5.48 15.68 25.40
N GLU A 247 5.05 16.83 25.91
CA GLU A 247 4.75 17.06 27.33
C GLU A 247 3.26 16.89 27.67
N SER A 248 2.40 16.61 26.68
CA SER A 248 0.95 16.57 26.88
C SER A 248 0.44 15.18 27.31
N GLU A 249 -0.54 15.13 28.22
CA GLU A 249 -1.21 13.89 28.66
C GLU A 249 -2.21 13.37 27.60
N MET A 250 -1.70 12.93 26.45
CA MET A 250 -2.50 12.53 25.29
C MET A 250 -3.38 11.29 25.49
N ASN A 251 -3.21 10.55 26.59
CA ASN A 251 -4.05 9.40 26.96
C ASN A 251 -5.21 9.76 27.90
N ASP A 252 -5.28 11.00 28.40
CA ASP A 252 -6.30 11.48 29.34
C ASP A 252 -7.37 12.40 28.69
N LEU A 253 -7.47 12.41 27.36
CA LEU A 253 -8.52 13.16 26.68
C LEU A 253 -9.91 12.63 27.02
N ARG A 254 -10.88 13.54 27.14
CA ARG A 254 -12.31 13.25 27.34
C ARG A 254 -12.92 12.72 26.05
N LEU A 255 -12.77 11.42 25.82
CA LEU A 255 -13.34 10.73 24.67
C LEU A 255 -14.70 10.10 25.00
N ARG A 256 -15.69 10.32 24.14
CA ARG A 256 -16.89 9.49 24.01
C ARG A 256 -16.83 8.77 22.68
N ALA A 257 -16.97 7.46 22.69
CA ALA A 257 -17.08 6.66 21.49
C ALA A 257 -18.46 6.01 21.43
N SER A 258 -19.11 6.04 20.27
CA SER A 258 -20.36 5.33 20.03
C SER A 258 -20.36 4.65 18.67
N VAL A 259 -21.24 3.68 18.50
CA VAL A 259 -21.52 3.05 17.21
C VAL A 259 -23.02 3.10 16.96
N THR A 260 -23.40 3.45 15.74
CA THR A 260 -24.77 3.44 15.25
C THR A 260 -24.87 2.47 14.07
N ASP A 261 -25.80 1.52 14.15
CA ASP A 261 -26.06 0.60 13.04
C ASP A 261 -27.01 1.19 11.98
N ASP A 262 -27.25 0.42 10.92
CA ASP A 262 -28.09 0.79 9.78
C ASP A 262 -29.60 0.93 10.10
N ILE A 263 -30.05 0.45 11.27
CA ILE A 263 -31.42 0.68 11.76
C ILE A 263 -31.50 1.81 12.81
N GLY A 264 -30.37 2.48 13.08
CA GLY A 264 -30.28 3.59 14.01
C GLY A 264 -30.10 3.17 15.47
N ALA A 265 -29.78 1.91 15.78
CA ALA A 265 -29.47 1.48 17.13
C ALA A 265 -28.07 2.00 17.53
N GLU A 266 -28.02 2.85 18.56
CA GLU A 266 -26.78 3.40 19.09
C GLU A 266 -26.28 2.59 20.31
N SER A 267 -24.97 2.38 20.39
CA SER A 267 -24.30 1.79 21.56
C SER A 267 -23.06 2.61 21.92
N VAL A 268 -22.92 2.96 23.20
CA VAL A 268 -21.71 3.61 23.73
C VAL A 268 -20.62 2.56 23.90
N LEU A 269 -19.42 2.89 23.42
CA LEU A 269 -18.27 2.00 23.41
C LEU A 269 -17.34 2.29 24.59
N VAL A 270 -16.81 1.22 25.18
CA VAL A 270 -15.72 1.30 26.14
C VAL A 270 -14.40 1.34 25.38
N TYR A 271 -13.51 2.24 25.78
CA TYR A 271 -12.17 2.35 25.22
C TYR A 271 -11.11 2.12 26.27
N SER A 272 -9.91 1.76 25.83
CA SER A 272 -8.68 1.89 26.60
C SER A 272 -7.75 2.89 25.92
N SER A 273 -6.90 3.57 26.69
CA SER A 273 -5.90 4.50 26.16
C SER A 273 -4.48 4.10 26.55
N THR A 274 -3.54 4.28 25.62
CA THR A 274 -2.10 4.12 25.85
C THR A 274 -1.32 5.28 25.22
N LEU A 275 -0.05 5.41 25.58
CA LEU A 275 0.86 6.38 24.98
C LEU A 275 1.88 5.66 24.09
N ASP A 276 2.16 6.24 22.93
CA ASP A 276 3.26 5.85 22.05
C ASP A 276 4.28 6.99 21.94
N PHE A 277 5.53 6.64 22.22
CA PHE A 277 6.71 7.51 22.27
C PHE A 277 7.60 7.35 21.02
N SER A 278 7.11 6.70 19.97
CA SER A 278 7.85 6.44 18.74
C SER A 278 8.27 7.71 17.98
N LEU A 279 7.67 8.87 18.30
CA LEU A 279 7.99 10.16 17.68
C LEU A 279 8.85 11.05 18.61
N PRO A 280 10.03 11.53 18.16
CA PRO A 280 11.00 12.22 19.01
C PRO A 280 10.58 13.63 19.49
N LYS A 281 9.50 14.21 18.96
CA LYS A 281 9.02 15.56 19.29
C LYS A 281 7.50 15.64 19.48
N ALA A 282 6.82 14.50 19.52
CA ALA A 282 5.38 14.42 19.61
C ALA A 282 4.99 13.20 20.44
N LEU A 283 3.89 13.30 21.16
CA LEU A 283 3.33 12.16 21.87
C LEU A 283 2.05 11.71 21.17
N VAL A 284 1.90 10.39 21.01
CA VAL A 284 0.70 9.81 20.39
C VAL A 284 -0.13 9.15 21.46
N GLY A 285 -1.35 9.66 21.70
CA GLY A 285 -2.39 8.98 22.45
C GLY A 285 -3.10 7.97 21.55
N ILE A 286 -3.10 6.71 21.94
CA ILE A 286 -3.77 5.63 21.22
C ILE A 286 -5.00 5.23 22.00
N TYR A 287 -6.18 5.41 21.40
CA TYR A 287 -7.48 5.05 21.96
C TYR A 287 -8.04 3.85 21.22
N LYS A 288 -8.18 2.73 21.92
CA LYS A 288 -8.65 1.48 21.34
C LYS A 288 -10.07 1.19 21.80
N VAL A 289 -10.99 1.04 20.86
CA VAL A 289 -12.36 0.56 21.13
C VAL A 289 -12.52 -0.84 20.57
N ILE A 290 -13.30 -1.67 21.27
CA ILE A 290 -13.71 -2.98 20.77
C ILE A 290 -15.19 -2.88 20.39
N ILE A 291 -15.50 -3.27 19.17
CA ILE A 291 -16.87 -3.34 18.68
C ILE A 291 -17.21 -4.77 18.27
N LYS A 292 -18.48 -5.17 18.42
CA LYS A 292 -19.02 -6.38 17.83
C LYS A 292 -19.89 -5.99 16.65
N ALA A 293 -19.57 -6.49 15.47
CA ALA A 293 -20.39 -6.29 14.29
C ALA A 293 -21.77 -6.96 14.49
N PRO A 294 -22.86 -6.38 13.96
CA PRO A 294 -24.18 -6.98 14.02
C PRO A 294 -24.18 -8.31 13.26
N ASP A 295 -25.09 -9.22 13.63
CA ASP A 295 -25.25 -10.53 12.98
C ASP A 295 -25.99 -10.44 11.62
N ARG A 296 -25.79 -9.33 10.89
CA ARG A 296 -26.37 -9.07 9.57
C ARG A 296 -25.43 -8.22 8.71
N VAL A 297 -25.62 -8.28 7.40
CA VAL A 297 -24.94 -7.40 6.42
C VAL A 297 -25.47 -5.99 6.56
N GLY A 298 -24.60 -4.99 6.52
CA GLY A 298 -24.99 -3.59 6.65
C GLY A 298 -23.78 -2.66 6.81
N THR A 299 -24.04 -1.48 7.36
CA THR A 299 -23.00 -0.50 7.70
C THR A 299 -23.08 -0.13 9.16
N LEU A 300 -21.93 0.13 9.78
CA LEU A 300 -21.82 0.74 11.10
C LEU A 300 -21.20 2.12 10.95
N THR A 301 -21.77 3.11 11.62
CA THR A 301 -21.13 4.42 11.79
C THR A 301 -20.53 4.48 13.19
N VAL A 302 -19.23 4.68 13.28
CA VAL A 302 -18.50 4.81 14.54
C VAL A 302 -18.18 6.28 14.74
N THR A 303 -18.62 6.82 15.87
CA THR A 303 -18.46 8.22 16.24
C THR A 303 -17.48 8.34 17.38
N PHE A 304 -16.47 9.19 17.22
CA PHE A 304 -15.57 9.63 18.29
C PHE A 304 -15.76 11.12 18.53
N ASP A 305 -16.13 11.44 19.76
CA ASP A 305 -16.30 12.81 20.24
C ASP A 305 -15.27 13.08 21.33
N ILE A 306 -14.24 13.85 20.99
CA ILE A 306 -13.30 14.39 21.97
C ILE A 306 -13.68 15.84 22.21
N HIS A 307 -14.06 16.16 23.44
CA HIS A 307 -14.53 17.49 23.78
C HIS A 307 -13.51 18.59 23.38
N GLY A 308 -13.91 19.51 22.52
CA GLY A 308 -13.05 20.58 21.99
C GLY A 308 -12.41 20.27 20.62
N LEU A 309 -12.63 19.06 20.10
CA LEU A 309 -12.32 18.68 18.72
C LEU A 309 -13.60 18.53 17.90
N PRO A 310 -13.54 18.65 16.57
CA PRO A 310 -14.67 18.27 15.73
C PRO A 310 -14.93 16.77 15.84
N THR A 311 -16.21 16.40 15.79
CA THR A 311 -16.65 15.01 15.81
C THR A 311 -16.10 14.22 14.61
N LEU A 312 -15.67 13.00 14.88
CA LEU A 312 -15.12 12.07 13.91
C LEU A 312 -16.10 10.93 13.69
N ASP A 313 -16.64 10.81 12.48
CA ASP A 313 -17.60 9.77 12.11
C ASP A 313 -17.06 8.92 10.98
N GLU A 314 -17.08 7.60 11.15
CA GLU A 314 -16.43 6.67 10.23
C GLU A 314 -17.27 5.43 9.97
N GLN A 315 -17.34 5.02 8.71
CA GLN A 315 -18.19 3.92 8.28
C GLN A 315 -17.43 2.61 8.11
N LEU A 316 -17.90 1.56 8.79
CA LEU A 316 -17.47 0.19 8.60
C LEU A 316 -18.48 -0.59 7.77
N ILE A 317 -17.98 -1.45 6.89
CA ILE A 317 -18.81 -2.35 6.10
C ILE A 317 -18.89 -3.70 6.80
N VAL A 318 -20.11 -4.20 7.01
CA VAL A 318 -20.36 -5.53 7.59
C VAL A 318 -20.70 -6.51 6.47
N LEU A 319 -19.85 -7.51 6.27
CA LEU A 319 -20.01 -8.57 5.27
C LEU A 319 -20.68 -9.83 5.86
N PRO A 320 -21.34 -10.67 5.04
CA PRO A 320 -21.94 -11.90 5.54
C PRO A 320 -20.89 -12.87 6.05
N HIS A 321 -21.27 -13.69 7.02
CA HIS A 321 -20.47 -14.85 7.44
C HIS A 321 -20.38 -15.82 6.25
N ARG A 322 -19.15 -16.20 5.86
CA ARG A 322 -18.95 -17.31 4.92
C ARG A 322 -19.12 -18.64 5.63
#